data_AF-A0A2N5C5P8-F1
#
_entry.id   AF-A0A2N5C5P8-F1
#
_cell.length_a   1.000
_cell.length_b   1.000
_cell.length_c   1.000
_cell.angle_alpha   90.00
_cell.angle_beta   90.00
_cell.angle_gamma   90.00
#
_symmetry.space_group_name_H-M   'P 1'
#
loop_
_entity.id
_entity.type
_entity.pdbx_description
1 polymer ?
#
loop_
_entity_poly.entity_id
_entity_poly.type
_entity_poly.pdbx_seq_one_letter_code
_entity_poly.pdbx_strand_id
1 'polypeptide(L)'
;MATTVAILGLGTMGSAIAVSLVSMGPRLVVWNRTQAKTRPFRARGVRVARTVQEAVNASDVVLIVTSNVMDLDLQIGGISVDVRRKQFVNLTTSMPHELRALKAHIEAAGGAFLNGVVQCSAQEIGSAGAAITFSGDLSVWESRRTILKNLAPNATYIAGRY
;
A
#
# COMPACT_ATOMS: atom_id res chain seq x y z
N MET A 1 2.36 -10.33 17.10
CA MET A 1 1.73 -9.01 17.19
C MET A 1 0.83 -8.80 15.99
N ALA A 2 -0.19 -7.97 16.11
CA ALA A 2 -1.10 -7.65 15.02
C ALA A 2 -0.46 -6.67 14.01
N THR A 3 -0.53 -6.98 12.71
CA THR A 3 0.00 -6.14 11.64
C THR A 3 -0.74 -4.79 11.55
N THR A 4 0.01 -3.70 11.48
CA THR A 4 -0.51 -2.35 11.18
C THR A 4 -0.27 -2.02 9.71
N VAL A 5 -1.32 -1.55 9.02
CA VAL A 5 -1.30 -1.25 7.59
C VAL A 5 -1.48 0.25 7.38
N ALA A 6 -0.59 0.87 6.63
CA ALA A 6 -0.75 2.22 6.12
C ALA A 6 -1.26 2.20 4.68
N ILE A 7 -2.18 3.10 4.33
CA ILE A 7 -2.58 3.38 2.95
C ILE A 7 -2.16 4.80 2.61
N LEU A 8 -1.32 4.92 1.58
CA LEU A 8 -0.87 6.19 1.03
C LEU A 8 -1.66 6.48 -0.25
N GLY A 9 -2.57 7.44 -0.16
CA GLY A 9 -3.45 7.83 -1.25
C GLY A 9 -4.89 7.33 -1.03
N LEU A 10 -5.81 8.27 -1.01
CA LEU A 10 -7.25 8.03 -0.86
C LEU A 10 -7.99 8.55 -2.10
N GLY A 11 -7.51 8.13 -3.28
CA GLY A 11 -8.29 8.22 -4.53
C GLY A 11 -9.43 7.20 -4.54
N THR A 12 -10.02 6.95 -5.71
CA THR A 12 -11.11 5.97 -5.86
C THR A 12 -10.69 4.58 -5.38
N MET A 13 -9.57 4.05 -5.90
CA MET A 13 -9.05 2.74 -5.53
C MET A 13 -8.56 2.69 -4.07
N GLY A 14 -7.77 3.68 -3.64
CA GLY A 14 -7.25 3.71 -2.27
C GLY A 14 -8.34 3.80 -1.21
N SER A 15 -9.43 4.53 -1.50
CA SER A 15 -10.59 4.59 -0.61
C SER A 15 -11.33 3.26 -0.54
N ALA A 16 -11.49 2.55 -1.66
CA ALA A 16 -12.12 1.23 -1.66
C ALA A 16 -11.30 0.20 -0.85
N ILE A 17 -9.98 0.21 -1.02
CA ILE A 17 -9.07 -0.62 -0.21
C ILE A 17 -9.19 -0.26 1.28
N ALA A 18 -9.18 1.04 1.62
CA ALA A 18 -9.33 1.49 2.99
C ALA A 18 -10.69 1.11 3.62
N VAL A 19 -11.76 1.11 2.82
CA VAL A 19 -13.09 0.62 3.26
C VAL A 19 -13.05 -0.89 3.52
N SER A 20 -12.44 -1.67 2.63
CA SER A 20 -12.30 -3.12 2.80
C SER A 20 -11.51 -3.49 4.07
N LEU A 21 -10.53 -2.67 4.45
CA LEU A 21 -9.70 -2.86 5.65
C LEU A 21 -10.20 -2.12 6.89
N VAL A 22 -11.35 -1.44 6.86
CA VAL A 22 -11.77 -0.56 7.95
C VAL A 22 -11.99 -1.29 9.27
N SER A 23 -12.32 -2.59 9.23
CA SER A 23 -12.49 -3.45 10.41
C SER A 23 -11.20 -3.62 11.23
N MET A 24 -10.03 -3.28 10.67
CA MET A 24 -8.77 -3.22 11.41
C MET A 24 -8.73 -2.08 12.45
N GLY A 25 -9.61 -1.08 12.32
CA GLY A 25 -9.76 0.05 13.23
C GLY A 25 -8.46 0.85 13.37
N PRO A 26 -7.91 1.03 14.59
CA PRO A 26 -6.70 1.83 14.81
C PRO A 26 -5.42 1.25 14.19
N ARG A 27 -5.46 -0.03 13.76
CA ARG A 27 -4.36 -0.67 13.02
C ARG A 27 -4.38 -0.37 11.53
N LEU A 28 -5.40 0.34 11.05
CA LEU A 28 -5.38 0.97 9.75
C LEU A 28 -4.94 2.44 9.93
N VAL A 29 -3.91 2.82 9.20
CA VAL A 29 -3.42 4.19 9.11
C VAL A 29 -3.69 4.68 7.69
N VAL A 30 -4.27 5.86 7.56
CA VAL A 30 -4.49 6.46 6.25
C VAL A 30 -3.79 7.79 6.15
N TRP A 31 -3.25 8.06 4.97
CA TRP A 31 -2.69 9.35 4.62
C TRP A 31 -3.11 9.72 3.20
N ASN A 32 -3.37 11.01 2.98
CA ASN A 32 -3.61 11.55 1.64
C ASN A 32 -3.17 13.01 1.57
N ARG A 33 -2.59 13.42 0.43
CA ARG A 33 -2.18 14.81 0.16
C ARG A 33 -3.28 15.83 0.49
N THR A 34 -4.51 15.54 0.05
CA THR A 34 -5.69 16.32 0.44
C THR A 34 -6.30 15.73 1.70
N GLN A 35 -6.01 16.34 2.87
CA GLN A 35 -6.44 15.80 4.17
C GLN A 35 -7.96 15.61 4.29
N ALA A 36 -8.78 16.44 3.62
CA ALA A 36 -10.24 16.30 3.66
C ALA A 36 -10.73 14.90 3.25
N LYS A 37 -10.00 14.19 2.37
CA LYS A 37 -10.34 12.82 1.93
C LYS A 37 -10.19 11.77 3.06
N THR A 38 -9.50 12.09 4.15
CA THR A 38 -9.32 11.18 5.30
C THR A 38 -10.50 11.22 6.28
N ARG A 39 -11.35 12.27 6.22
CA ARG A 39 -12.46 12.50 7.18
C ARG A 39 -13.39 11.28 7.34
N PRO A 40 -13.83 10.59 6.28
CA PRO A 40 -14.73 9.43 6.42
C PRO A 40 -14.10 8.28 7.22
N PHE A 41 -12.78 8.09 7.10
CA PHE A 41 -12.06 7.03 7.81
C PHE A 41 -11.82 7.40 9.27
N ARG A 42 -11.47 8.66 9.54
CA ARG A 42 -11.36 9.17 10.92
C ARG A 42 -12.65 8.96 11.72
N ALA A 43 -13.79 9.22 11.10
CA ALA A 43 -15.11 9.00 11.73
C ALA A 43 -15.38 7.53 12.07
N ARG A 44 -14.66 6.59 11.45
CA ARG A 44 -14.73 5.14 11.70
C ARG A 44 -13.62 4.63 12.63
N GLY A 45 -12.91 5.52 13.32
CA GLY A 45 -11.84 5.15 14.27
C GLY A 45 -10.51 4.76 13.62
N VAL A 46 -10.34 5.00 12.31
CA VAL A 46 -9.08 4.78 11.59
C VAL A 46 -8.10 5.90 11.94
N ARG A 47 -6.83 5.55 12.14
CA ARG A 47 -5.78 6.54 12.42
C ARG A 47 -5.48 7.36 11.16
N VAL A 48 -5.42 8.68 11.29
CA VAL A 48 -5.03 9.58 10.19
C VAL A 48 -3.64 10.12 10.46
N ALA A 49 -2.69 9.79 9.59
CA ALA A 49 -1.36 10.38 9.62
C ALA A 49 -1.36 11.76 8.96
N ARG A 50 -0.51 12.67 9.45
CA ARG A 50 -0.34 14.04 8.91
C ARG A 50 0.65 14.08 7.77
N THR A 51 1.65 13.18 7.79
CA THR A 51 2.70 13.08 6.79
C THR A 51 2.88 11.62 6.34
N VAL A 52 3.52 11.42 5.17
CA VAL A 52 3.94 10.09 4.72
C VAL A 52 4.86 9.43 5.75
N GLN A 53 5.79 10.19 6.32
CA GLN A 53 6.68 9.71 7.39
C GLN A 53 5.91 9.14 8.58
N GLU A 54 4.90 9.86 9.05
CA GLU A 54 4.09 9.39 10.18
C GLU A 54 3.35 8.10 9.82
N ALA A 55 2.79 8.01 8.61
CA ALA A 55 2.10 6.82 8.14
C ALA A 55 3.03 5.61 8.06
N VAL A 56 4.20 5.77 7.45
CA VAL A 56 5.20 4.71 7.30
C VAL A 56 5.72 4.27 8.68
N ASN A 57 6.11 5.21 9.54
CA ASN A 57 6.61 4.91 10.89
C ASN A 57 5.60 4.13 11.73
N ALA A 58 4.32 4.47 11.62
CA ALA A 58 3.25 3.82 12.36
C ALA A 58 2.86 2.42 11.85
N SER A 59 3.42 1.95 10.72
CA SER A 59 2.97 0.73 10.04
C SER A 59 4.07 -0.31 9.81
N ASP A 60 3.65 -1.56 9.64
CA ASP A 60 4.49 -2.67 9.20
C ASP A 60 4.42 -2.85 7.67
N VAL A 61 3.23 -2.57 7.11
CA VAL A 61 2.92 -2.70 5.68
C VAL A 61 2.39 -1.38 5.15
N VAL A 62 2.95 -0.92 4.04
CA VAL A 62 2.56 0.33 3.37
C VAL A 62 1.97 0.00 2.00
N LEU A 63 0.67 0.25 1.81
CA LEU A 63 -0.02 0.14 0.54
C LEU A 63 0.04 1.49 -0.18
N ILE A 64 0.66 1.51 -1.36
CA ILE A 64 0.82 2.72 -2.18
C ILE A 64 -0.27 2.72 -3.26
N VAL A 65 -1.21 3.65 -3.15
CA VAL A 65 -2.39 3.76 -4.04
C VAL A 65 -2.59 5.22 -4.45
N THR A 66 -1.65 5.73 -5.24
CA THR A 66 -1.57 7.12 -5.66
C THR A 66 -1.83 7.26 -7.16
N SER A 67 -1.83 8.48 -7.69
CA SER A 67 -1.92 8.73 -9.14
C SER A 67 -0.55 8.77 -9.82
N ASN A 68 0.52 8.99 -9.07
CA ASN A 68 1.88 9.08 -9.56
C ASN A 68 2.84 8.65 -8.45
N VAL A 69 3.63 7.60 -8.69
CA VAL A 69 4.59 7.06 -7.72
C VAL A 69 5.84 7.93 -7.56
N MET A 70 6.18 8.78 -8.54
CA MET A 70 7.31 9.71 -8.44
C MET A 70 7.05 10.81 -7.41
N ASP A 71 5.79 11.25 -7.26
CA ASP A 71 5.39 12.15 -6.16
C ASP A 71 5.66 11.52 -4.80
N LEU A 72 5.62 10.18 -4.72
CA LEU A 72 5.87 9.43 -3.50
C LEU A 72 7.36 9.17 -3.27
N ASP A 73 8.14 8.88 -4.32
CA ASP A 73 9.59 8.74 -4.19
C ASP A 73 10.24 10.03 -3.66
N LEU A 74 9.75 11.21 -4.08
CA LEU A 74 10.16 12.49 -3.48
C LEU A 74 9.76 12.61 -2.00
N GLN A 75 8.66 11.99 -1.59
CA GLN A 75 8.16 12.01 -0.21
C GLN A 75 8.76 10.90 0.66
N ILE A 76 9.26 9.81 0.10
CA ILE A 76 9.97 8.75 0.81
C ILE A 76 11.46 9.07 0.83
N GLY A 77 12.04 9.43 -0.32
CA GLY A 77 13.46 9.74 -0.48
C GLY A 77 13.92 11.10 0.02
N GLY A 78 13.00 12.07 0.15
CA GLY A 78 13.28 13.33 0.83
C GLY A 78 13.24 13.23 2.36
N ILE A 79 12.82 12.08 2.91
CA ILE A 79 12.57 11.92 4.34
C ILE A 79 13.43 10.77 4.87
N SER A 80 14.22 11.02 5.92
CA SER A 80 14.91 9.97 6.68
C SER A 80 13.90 9.10 7.46
N VAL A 81 13.10 8.31 6.75
CA VAL A 81 12.17 7.34 7.34
C VAL A 81 12.93 6.05 7.56
N ASP A 82 12.81 5.47 8.76
CA ASP A 82 13.32 4.13 8.99
C ASP A 82 12.40 3.11 8.31
N VAL A 83 12.78 2.70 7.11
CA VAL A 83 12.05 1.70 6.33
C VAL A 83 12.53 0.27 6.60
N ARG A 84 13.51 0.08 7.50
CA ARG A 84 14.03 -1.23 7.83
C ARG A 84 12.89 -2.12 8.35
N ARG A 85 12.82 -3.34 7.81
CA ARG A 85 11.78 -4.34 8.15
C ARG A 85 10.34 -3.95 7.79
N LYS A 86 10.13 -2.82 7.09
CA LYS A 86 8.83 -2.44 6.55
C LYS A 86 8.64 -3.03 5.17
N GLN A 87 7.40 -3.35 4.84
CA GLN A 87 7.04 -3.94 3.56
C GLN A 87 6.17 -2.97 2.78
N PHE A 88 6.57 -2.66 1.55
CA PHE A 88 5.86 -1.76 0.65
C PHE A 88 5.19 -2.57 -0.43
N VAL A 89 3.91 -2.27 -0.66
CA VAL A 89 3.11 -2.88 -1.72
C VAL A 89 2.62 -1.77 -2.63
N ASN A 90 3.18 -1.68 -3.84
CA ASN A 90 2.66 -0.77 -4.84
C ASN A 90 1.42 -1.35 -5.52
N LEU A 91 0.32 -0.60 -5.53
CA LEU A 91 -0.91 -0.91 -6.26
C LEU A 91 -1.26 0.21 -7.25
N THR A 92 -0.31 1.12 -7.49
CA THR A 92 -0.43 2.23 -8.45
C THR A 92 0.06 1.77 -9.81
N THR A 93 -0.71 2.03 -10.87
CA THR A 93 -0.23 1.88 -12.25
C THR A 93 0.97 2.79 -12.45
N SER A 94 2.13 2.18 -12.75
CA SER A 94 3.42 2.89 -12.86
C SER A 94 4.17 2.39 -14.08
N MET A 95 5.00 3.25 -14.66
CA MET A 95 5.92 2.84 -15.72
C MET A 95 7.03 1.95 -15.17
N PRO A 96 7.61 1.03 -15.97
CA PRO A 96 8.64 0.11 -15.49
C PRO A 96 9.86 0.82 -14.87
N HIS A 97 10.25 1.99 -15.38
CA HIS A 97 11.40 2.74 -14.85
C HIS A 97 11.10 3.37 -13.49
N GLU A 98 9.89 3.92 -13.29
CA GLU A 98 9.42 4.46 -12.02
C GLU A 98 9.38 3.38 -10.95
N LEU A 99 8.88 2.20 -11.32
CA LEU A 99 8.80 1.06 -10.42
C LEU A 99 10.18 0.57 -9.98
N ARG A 100 11.14 0.49 -10.91
CA ARG A 100 12.52 0.11 -10.60
C ARG A 100 13.20 1.13 -9.68
N ALA A 101 12.99 2.42 -9.92
CA ALA A 101 13.53 3.49 -9.08
C ALA A 101 12.99 3.38 -7.64
N LEU A 102 11.67 3.29 -7.48
CA LEU A 102 11.03 3.15 -6.17
C LEU A 102 11.48 1.88 -5.43
N LYS A 103 11.54 0.74 -6.13
CA LYS A 103 12.05 -0.52 -5.58
C LYS A 103 13.48 -0.37 -5.09
N ALA A 104 14.37 0.15 -5.94
CA ALA A 104 15.79 0.34 -5.59
C ALA A 104 15.94 1.26 -4.37
N HIS A 105 15.15 2.32 -4.30
CA HIS A 105 15.12 3.23 -3.17
C HIS A 105 14.76 2.51 -1.86
N ILE A 106 13.64 1.78 -1.85
CA ILE A 106 13.13 1.09 -0.66
C ILE A 106 14.10 0.01 -0.19
N GLU A 107 14.68 -0.75 -1.13
CA GLU A 107 15.61 -1.84 -0.81
C GLU A 107 16.97 -1.34 -0.35
N ALA A 108 17.48 -0.25 -0.94
CA ALA A 108 18.71 0.39 -0.48
C ALA A 108 18.61 0.87 0.97
N ALA A 109 17.41 1.23 1.42
CA ALA A 109 17.13 1.63 2.80
C ALA A 109 16.69 0.45 3.71
N GLY A 110 16.71 -0.79 3.20
CA GLY A 110 16.47 -2.01 3.98
C GLY A 110 15.00 -2.41 4.15
N GLY A 111 14.10 -1.82 3.35
CA GLY A 111 12.70 -2.24 3.22
C GLY A 111 12.54 -3.34 2.18
N ALA A 112 11.37 -4.00 2.17
CA ALA A 112 11.02 -5.00 1.18
C ALA A 112 9.92 -4.47 0.25
N PHE A 113 9.95 -4.88 -1.02
CA PHE A 113 9.08 -4.31 -2.05
C PHE A 113 8.32 -5.39 -2.85
N LEU A 114 7.01 -5.22 -2.93
CA LEU A 114 6.09 -5.98 -3.77
C LEU A 114 5.33 -5.00 -4.64
N ASN A 115 5.07 -5.36 -5.89
CA ASN A 115 4.17 -4.59 -6.74
C ASN A 115 3.01 -5.46 -7.22
N GLY A 116 1.84 -4.84 -7.33
CA GLY A 116 0.58 -5.46 -7.67
C GLY A 116 -0.08 -4.69 -8.79
N VAL A 117 -0.53 -5.42 -9.82
CA VAL A 117 -1.34 -4.91 -10.92
C VAL A 117 -2.79 -5.20 -10.58
N VAL A 118 -3.56 -4.14 -10.32
CA VAL A 118 -4.98 -4.25 -10.01
C VAL A 118 -5.77 -4.49 -11.30
N GLN A 119 -6.50 -5.61 -11.35
CA GLN A 119 -7.23 -6.10 -12.52
C GLN A 119 -8.74 -6.12 -12.27
N CYS A 120 -9.23 -5.17 -11.48
CA CYS A 120 -10.64 -5.00 -11.15
C CYS A 120 -10.94 -3.53 -10.88
N SER A 121 -12.22 -3.18 -10.87
CA SER A 121 -12.70 -1.87 -10.48
C SER A 121 -12.63 -1.66 -8.97
N ALA A 122 -12.70 -0.40 -8.53
CA ALA A 122 -12.70 -0.09 -7.10
C ALA A 122 -13.91 -0.68 -6.36
N GLN A 123 -15.05 -0.84 -7.04
CA GLN A 123 -16.28 -1.40 -6.49
C GLN A 123 -16.15 -2.91 -6.21
N GLU A 124 -15.28 -3.60 -6.94
CA GLU A 124 -15.08 -5.04 -6.80
C GLU A 124 -14.12 -5.40 -5.66
N ILE A 125 -13.29 -4.46 -5.18
CA ILE A 125 -12.35 -4.70 -4.08
C ILE A 125 -13.09 -5.25 -2.85
N GLY A 126 -12.57 -6.36 -2.31
CA GLY A 126 -13.16 -7.10 -1.19
C GLY A 126 -14.27 -8.08 -1.59
N SER A 127 -14.68 -8.12 -2.86
CA SER A 127 -15.64 -9.09 -3.39
C SER A 127 -14.95 -10.31 -4.00
N ALA A 128 -15.71 -11.38 -4.25
CA ALA A 128 -15.21 -12.59 -4.90
C ALA A 128 -14.66 -12.37 -6.31
N GLY A 129 -15.01 -11.27 -6.98
CA GLY A 129 -14.54 -10.94 -8.32
C GLY A 129 -13.19 -10.22 -8.36
N ALA A 130 -12.72 -9.65 -7.24
CA ALA A 130 -11.50 -8.85 -7.25
C ALA A 130 -10.25 -9.68 -7.54
N ALA A 131 -9.44 -9.17 -8.47
CA ALA A 131 -8.18 -9.76 -8.92
C ALA A 131 -7.05 -8.73 -8.86
N ILE A 132 -5.90 -9.16 -8.31
CA ILE A 132 -4.65 -8.40 -8.30
C ILE A 132 -3.51 -9.40 -8.54
N THR A 133 -2.66 -9.11 -9.53
CA THR A 133 -1.47 -9.93 -9.80
C THR A 133 -0.25 -9.29 -9.16
N PHE A 134 0.46 -10.02 -8.31
CA PHE A 134 1.65 -9.55 -7.60
C PHE A 134 2.95 -10.13 -8.16
N SER A 135 4.03 -9.35 -8.10
CA SER A 135 5.40 -9.82 -8.33
C SER A 135 6.41 -8.96 -7.56
N GLY A 136 7.64 -9.45 -7.38
CA GLY A 136 8.68 -8.80 -6.58
C GLY A 136 9.21 -9.71 -5.49
N ASP A 137 9.30 -9.22 -4.25
CA ASP A 137 9.81 -10.01 -3.14
C ASP A 137 8.79 -11.09 -2.70
N LEU A 138 9.16 -12.36 -2.91
CA LEU A 138 8.34 -13.52 -2.55
C LEU A 138 8.05 -13.56 -1.04
N SER A 139 8.99 -13.14 -0.18
CA SER A 139 8.79 -13.16 1.27
C SER A 139 7.69 -12.19 1.72
N VAL A 140 7.54 -11.05 1.03
CA VAL A 140 6.45 -10.11 1.26
C VAL A 140 5.11 -10.73 0.86
N TRP A 141 5.06 -11.37 -0.31
CA TRP A 141 3.86 -12.09 -0.74
C TRP A 141 3.47 -13.18 0.25
N GLU A 142 4.38 -14.07 0.62
CA GLU A 142 4.08 -15.19 1.52
C GLU A 142 3.61 -14.71 2.90
N SER A 143 4.26 -13.70 3.46
CA SER A 143 3.92 -13.16 4.78
C SER A 143 2.61 -12.35 4.80
N ARG A 144 2.17 -11.82 3.64
CA ARG A 144 1.00 -10.90 3.56
C ARG A 144 -0.15 -11.40 2.68
N ARG A 145 -0.02 -12.55 2.01
CA ARG A 145 -1.04 -13.09 1.09
C ARG A 145 -2.43 -13.15 1.70
N THR A 146 -2.57 -13.40 3.01
CA THR A 146 -3.88 -13.41 3.68
C THR A 146 -4.55 -12.04 3.64
N ILE A 147 -3.82 -10.97 3.97
CA ILE A 147 -4.35 -9.59 3.93
C ILE A 147 -4.61 -9.19 2.47
N LEU A 148 -3.68 -9.51 1.56
CA LEU A 148 -3.83 -9.17 0.13
C LEU A 148 -5.01 -9.91 -0.51
N LYS A 149 -5.27 -11.15 -0.12
CA LYS A 149 -6.43 -11.94 -0.60
C LYS A 149 -7.77 -11.46 -0.01
N ASN A 150 -7.77 -10.81 1.15
CA ASN A 150 -8.97 -10.13 1.63
C ASN A 150 -9.35 -8.93 0.74
N LEU A 151 -8.37 -8.28 0.11
CA LEU A 151 -8.62 -7.23 -0.87
C LEU A 151 -9.07 -7.80 -2.21
N ALA A 152 -8.46 -8.90 -2.64
CA ALA A 152 -8.73 -9.56 -3.90
C ALA A 152 -8.61 -11.08 -3.75
N PRO A 153 -9.72 -11.81 -3.59
CA PRO A 153 -9.71 -13.26 -3.41
C PRO A 153 -8.98 -14.01 -4.53
N ASN A 154 -9.04 -13.48 -5.74
CA ASN A 154 -8.35 -14.02 -6.92
C ASN A 154 -6.91 -13.49 -7.05
N ALA A 155 -6.31 -12.97 -5.97
CA ALA A 155 -4.94 -12.51 -6.01
C ALA A 155 -3.94 -13.64 -6.31
N THR A 156 -3.08 -13.40 -7.30
CA THR A 156 -2.05 -14.32 -7.75
C THR A 156 -0.67 -13.73 -7.53
N TYR A 157 0.34 -14.59 -7.49
CA TYR A 157 1.74 -14.18 -7.49
C TYR A 157 2.44 -14.84 -8.68
N ILE A 158 3.21 -14.05 -9.42
CA ILE A 158 4.00 -14.53 -10.54
C ILE A 158 5.47 -14.43 -10.16
N ALA A 159 6.16 -15.58 -10.19
CA ALA A 159 7.59 -15.65 -10.01
C ALA A 159 8.30 -15.07 -11.25
N GLY A 160 9.05 -14.00 -11.05
CA GLY A 160 9.78 -13.33 -12.12
C GLY A 160 10.25 -11.94 -11.68
N ARG A 161 11.39 -11.50 -12.20
CA ARG A 161 11.77 -10.09 -12.13
C ARG A 161 10.92 -9.32 -13.13
N TYR A 162 10.51 -8.11 -12.73
CA TYR A 162 10.04 -7.07 -13.65
C TYR A 162 11.03 -6.83 -14.79
#